data_AF-A0A3B9W8U0-F1
#
_entry.id   AF-A0A3B9W8U0-F1
#
_cell.length_a   1.000
_cell.length_b   1.000
_cell.length_c   1.000
_cell.angle_alpha   90.00
_cell.angle_beta   90.00
_cell.angle_gamma   90.00
#
_symmetry.space_group_name_H-M   'P 1'
#
loop_
_entity.id
_entity.type
_entity.pdbx_description
1 polymer ?
#
loop_
_entity_poly.entity_id
_entity_poly.type
_entity_poly.pdbx_seq_one_letter_code
_entity_poly.pdbx_strand_id
1 'polypeptide(L)'
;MNTSIESIMSFMGLMERLKDELRHSWTSSDRQESVAEHSWRLSLLTLTIHPNLEHPVNLLQTLKMAIIHDCVEALSGDIPVFDLITKEDHDNKQAKEEAAIHEIATLLGPTMGNEIHRLWLEFEERKTPEAKLIYALDKLECKIQHNEADISTWNELEKALSIDWEDDLYNFDKTILALRDHIYETSQKKVKTHYENCPENKPA
;
A
#
# COMPACT_ATOMS: atom_id res chain seq x y z
N MET A 1 17.40 16.33 20.59
CA MET A 1 18.15 17.22 19.68
C MET A 1 17.39 17.25 18.37
N ASN A 2 17.27 18.42 17.74
CA ASN A 2 16.57 18.54 16.47
C ASN A 2 17.41 17.92 15.34
N THR A 3 16.76 17.36 14.32
CA THR A 3 17.41 16.82 13.12
C THR A 3 18.18 17.95 12.41
N SER A 4 19.43 17.70 12.01
CA SER A 4 20.22 18.69 11.27
C SER A 4 19.71 18.85 9.84
N ILE A 5 20.05 19.97 9.20
CA ILE A 5 19.68 20.19 7.79
C ILE A 5 20.35 19.16 6.89
N GLU A 6 21.60 18.78 7.17
CA GLU A 6 22.32 17.75 6.42
C GLU A 6 21.62 16.39 6.52
N SER A 7 21.17 16.02 7.72
CA SER A 7 20.35 14.83 7.94
C SER A 7 19.02 14.88 7.16
N ILE A 8 18.33 16.03 7.17
CA ILE A 8 17.09 16.22 6.40
C ILE A 8 17.37 16.05 4.90
N MET A 9 18.41 16.68 4.37
CA MET A 9 18.76 16.56 2.95
C MET A 9 19.16 15.13 2.57
N SER A 10 19.85 14.43 3.46
CA SER A 10 20.22 13.02 3.25
C SER A 10 18.98 12.12 3.23
N PHE A 11 18.05 12.33 4.15
CA PHE A 11 16.75 11.66 4.16
C PHE A 11 15.95 11.97 2.89
N MET A 12 15.84 13.23 2.49
CA MET A 12 15.12 13.61 1.28
C MET A 12 15.74 12.99 0.03
N GLY A 13 17.08 12.88 -0.04
CA GLY A 13 17.78 12.20 -1.13
C GLY A 13 17.54 10.68 -1.12
N LEU A 14 17.35 10.07 0.05
CA LEU A 14 16.97 8.65 0.14
C LEU A 14 15.53 8.43 -0.31
N MET A 15 14.58 9.25 0.16
CA MET A 15 13.16 9.14 -0.20
C MET A 15 12.88 9.40 -1.68
N GLU A 16 13.76 10.16 -2.35
CA GLU A 16 13.66 10.40 -3.78
C GLU A 16 13.66 9.11 -4.60
N ARG A 17 14.36 8.07 -4.13
CA ARG A 17 14.41 6.74 -4.76
C ARG A 17 13.03 6.09 -4.91
N LEU A 18 12.08 6.40 -4.02
CA LEU A 18 10.71 5.87 -4.11
C LEU A 18 9.96 6.31 -5.37
N LYS A 19 10.45 7.34 -6.07
CA LYS A 19 9.89 7.75 -7.36
C LYS A 19 10.24 6.80 -8.48
N ASP A 20 11.36 6.09 -8.35
CA ASP A 20 11.88 5.13 -9.32
C ASP A 20 11.68 3.67 -8.87
N GLU A 21 11.33 3.44 -7.61
CA GLU A 21 10.89 2.13 -7.12
C GLU A 21 9.49 1.84 -7.67
N LEU A 22 9.40 0.84 -8.55
CA LEU A 22 8.18 0.54 -9.31
C LEU A 22 7.42 -0.61 -8.66
N ARG A 23 6.11 -0.41 -8.52
CA ARG A 23 5.17 -1.43 -8.05
C ARG A 23 4.76 -2.35 -9.19
N HIS A 24 4.17 -3.49 -8.82
CA HIS A 24 3.51 -4.38 -9.79
C HIS A 24 2.30 -3.71 -10.46
N SER A 25 1.67 -2.73 -9.80
CA SER A 25 0.48 -2.04 -10.31
C SER A 25 0.78 -1.13 -11.51
N TRP A 26 -0.16 -1.08 -12.44
CA TRP A 26 -0.04 -0.29 -13.68
C TRP A 26 -1.04 0.86 -13.70
N THR A 27 -0.63 1.98 -14.26
CA THR A 27 -1.49 3.13 -14.55
C THR A 27 -2.36 2.88 -15.79
N SER A 28 -3.45 3.65 -15.93
CA SER A 28 -4.31 3.61 -17.13
C SER A 28 -3.60 4.05 -18.41
N SER A 29 -2.39 4.64 -18.30
CA SER A 29 -1.53 5.04 -19.41
C SER A 29 -0.43 4.02 -19.75
N ASP A 30 -0.52 2.79 -19.23
CA ASP A 30 0.42 1.70 -19.51
C ASP A 30 1.86 1.97 -19.01
N ARG A 31 1.95 2.55 -17.81
CA ARG A 31 3.21 2.72 -17.05
C ARG A 31 3.05 2.09 -15.68
N GLN A 32 4.08 1.43 -15.16
CA GLN A 32 4.10 0.99 -13.76
C GLN A 32 4.05 2.18 -12.81
N GLU A 33 3.19 2.07 -11.79
CA GLU A 33 3.10 3.01 -10.67
C GLU A 33 4.38 2.94 -9.83
N SER A 34 4.85 4.08 -9.30
CA SER A 34 5.92 4.07 -8.31
C SER A 34 5.40 4.10 -6.87
N VAL A 35 6.22 3.66 -5.93
CA VAL A 35 5.90 3.65 -4.49
C VAL A 35 5.53 5.04 -3.97
N ALA A 36 6.19 6.09 -4.49
CA ALA A 36 5.87 7.47 -4.17
C ALA A 36 4.47 7.90 -4.67
N GLU A 37 4.07 7.45 -5.86
CA GLU A 37 2.75 7.75 -6.43
C GLU A 37 1.64 7.06 -5.65
N HIS A 38 1.84 5.78 -5.31
CA HIS A 38 0.97 5.01 -4.43
C HIS A 38 0.77 5.71 -3.08
N SER A 39 1.87 6.03 -2.39
CA SER A 39 1.82 6.67 -1.06
C SER A 39 1.10 8.02 -1.07
N TRP A 40 1.28 8.81 -2.15
CA TRP A 40 0.53 10.05 -2.34
C TRP A 40 -0.97 9.78 -2.52
N ARG A 41 -1.34 8.82 -3.37
CA ARG A 41 -2.73 8.50 -3.69
C ARG A 41 -3.46 7.85 -2.52
N LEU A 42 -2.78 6.99 -1.75
CA LEU A 42 -3.24 6.44 -0.48
C LEU A 42 -3.51 7.54 0.55
N SER A 43 -2.64 8.55 0.63
CA SER A 43 -2.85 9.70 1.51
C SER A 43 -4.09 10.51 1.12
N LEU A 44 -4.34 10.66 -0.19
CA LEU A 44 -5.55 11.31 -0.72
C LEU A 44 -6.81 10.48 -0.43
N LEU A 45 -6.75 9.15 -0.62
CA LEU A 45 -7.84 8.25 -0.25
C LEU A 45 -8.16 8.34 1.25
N THR A 46 -7.13 8.35 2.09
CA THR A 46 -7.25 8.52 3.55
C THR A 46 -7.93 9.85 3.91
N LEU A 47 -7.51 10.95 3.30
CA LEU A 47 -8.12 12.27 3.51
C LEU A 47 -9.60 12.30 3.12
N THR A 48 -9.96 11.65 2.01
CA THR A 48 -11.31 11.70 1.45
C THR A 48 -12.29 10.78 2.16
N ILE A 49 -11.83 9.62 2.64
CA ILE A 49 -12.68 8.65 3.35
C ILE A 49 -12.92 9.07 4.81
N HIS A 50 -11.96 9.76 5.45
CA HIS A 50 -11.97 10.09 6.88
C HIS A 50 -13.28 10.70 7.42
N PRO A 51 -13.92 11.69 6.74
CA PRO A 51 -15.17 12.28 7.23
C PRO A 51 -16.35 11.32 7.29
N ASN A 52 -16.26 10.17 6.63
CA ASN A 52 -17.32 9.18 6.50
C ASN A 52 -17.12 7.95 7.39
N LEU A 53 -16.03 7.89 8.18
CA LEU A 53 -15.77 6.77 9.08
C LEU A 53 -16.78 6.74 10.23
N GLU A 54 -17.27 5.55 10.58
CA GLU A 54 -18.14 5.32 11.74
C GLU A 54 -17.39 5.61 13.04
N HIS A 55 -16.09 5.31 13.06
CA HIS A 55 -15.19 5.54 14.18
C HIS A 55 -14.01 6.40 13.73
N PRO A 56 -14.08 7.73 13.97
CA PRO A 56 -13.01 8.64 13.57
C PRO A 56 -11.67 8.27 14.21
N VAL A 57 -10.64 8.18 13.37
CA VAL A 57 -9.23 8.03 13.78
C VAL A 57 -8.52 9.37 13.88
N ASN A 58 -7.34 9.40 14.49
CA ASN A 58 -6.50 10.60 14.49
C ASN A 58 -5.90 10.84 13.10
N LEU A 59 -6.57 11.67 12.30
CA LEU A 59 -6.20 11.93 10.91
C LEU A 59 -4.74 12.33 10.72
N LEU A 60 -4.15 13.15 11.61
CA LEU A 60 -2.75 13.55 11.47
C LEU A 60 -1.81 12.34 11.61
N GLN A 61 -2.08 11.45 12.58
CA GLN A 61 -1.30 10.24 12.77
C GLN A 61 -1.49 9.27 11.61
N THR A 62 -2.74 9.10 11.16
CA THR A 62 -3.10 8.26 10.00
C THR A 62 -2.40 8.72 8.73
N LEU A 63 -2.37 10.02 8.44
CA LEU A 63 -1.69 10.55 7.25
C LEU A 63 -0.18 10.44 7.35
N LYS A 64 0.41 10.69 8.53
CA LYS A 64 1.84 10.44 8.74
C LYS A 64 2.19 8.99 8.43
N MET A 65 1.35 8.05 8.88
CA MET A 65 1.52 6.62 8.61
C MET A 65 1.39 6.30 7.12
N ALA A 66 0.34 6.79 6.44
CA ALA A 66 0.17 6.60 4.99
C ALA A 66 1.38 7.11 4.19
N ILE A 67 1.93 8.26 4.56
CA ILE A 67 3.09 8.85 3.86
C ILE A 67 4.36 8.00 4.04
N ILE A 68 4.53 7.33 5.18
CA ILE A 68 5.80 6.68 5.53
C ILE A 68 5.77 5.15 5.45
N HIS A 69 4.61 4.51 5.26
CA HIS A 69 4.45 3.07 5.39
C HIS A 69 5.46 2.28 4.53
N ASP A 70 5.63 2.69 3.26
CA ASP A 70 6.55 2.07 2.31
C ASP A 70 7.92 2.78 2.21
N CYS A 71 8.27 3.68 3.16
CA CYS A 71 9.58 4.36 3.10
C CYS A 71 10.78 3.40 3.15
N VAL A 72 10.60 2.22 3.76
CA VAL A 72 11.61 1.16 3.83
C VAL A 72 12.00 0.63 2.44
N GLU A 73 11.09 0.71 1.47
CA GLU A 73 11.28 0.23 0.10
C GLU A 73 12.35 1.03 -0.67
N ALA A 74 12.69 2.24 -0.21
CA ALA A 74 13.83 3.00 -0.72
C ALA A 74 15.19 2.28 -0.55
N LEU A 75 15.23 1.27 0.32
CA LEU A 75 16.39 0.44 0.62
C LEU A 75 16.12 -1.06 0.39
N SER A 76 14.93 -1.56 0.73
CA SER A 76 14.60 -2.98 0.58
C SER A 76 14.15 -3.37 -0.83
N GLY A 77 13.70 -2.40 -1.63
CA GLY A 77 12.91 -2.61 -2.85
C GLY A 77 11.45 -2.98 -2.52
N ASP A 78 10.55 -2.80 -3.50
CA ASP A 78 9.20 -3.36 -3.46
C ASP A 78 9.26 -4.86 -3.78
N ILE A 79 8.66 -5.67 -2.90
CA ILE A 79 8.59 -7.12 -3.07
C ILE A 79 7.11 -7.50 -3.14
N PRO A 80 6.60 -7.82 -4.35
CA PRO A 80 5.20 -8.18 -4.50
C PRO A 80 4.80 -9.39 -3.65
N VAL A 81 3.58 -9.35 -3.09
CA VAL A 81 3.09 -10.40 -2.20
C VAL A 81 3.09 -11.79 -2.86
N PHE A 82 2.88 -11.86 -4.18
CA PHE A 82 2.88 -13.14 -4.91
C PHE A 82 4.27 -13.78 -5.04
N ASP A 83 5.34 -13.02 -4.79
CA ASP A 83 6.72 -13.54 -4.75
C ASP A 83 7.09 -14.08 -3.36
N LEU A 84 6.27 -13.83 -2.33
CA LEU A 84 6.45 -14.33 -0.96
C LEU A 84 5.76 -15.70 -0.80
N ILE A 85 6.39 -16.75 -1.34
CA ILE A 85 5.78 -18.08 -1.41
C ILE A 85 6.10 -18.90 -0.15
N THR A 86 7.30 -18.74 0.40
CA THR A 86 7.79 -19.51 1.53
C THR A 86 7.89 -18.67 2.79
N LYS A 87 7.89 -19.34 3.95
CA LYS A 87 8.18 -18.66 5.22
C LYS A 87 9.54 -17.95 5.19
N GLU A 88 10.53 -18.55 4.52
CA GLU A 88 11.86 -17.95 4.39
C GLU A 88 11.82 -16.63 3.59
N ASP A 89 10.99 -16.53 2.56
CA ASP A 89 10.81 -15.29 1.80
C ASP A 89 10.23 -14.18 2.68
N HIS A 90 9.24 -14.52 3.51
CA HIS A 90 8.66 -13.59 4.49
C HIS A 90 9.69 -13.16 5.54
N ASP A 91 10.41 -14.10 6.14
CA ASP A 91 11.42 -13.82 7.16
C ASP A 91 12.54 -12.92 6.58
N ASN A 92 12.95 -13.17 5.32
CA ASN A 92 13.94 -12.36 4.62
C ASN A 92 13.45 -10.95 4.29
N LYS A 93 12.18 -10.80 3.85
CA LYS A 93 11.57 -9.48 3.62
C LYS A 93 11.55 -8.68 4.93
N GLN A 94 11.02 -9.28 6.00
CA GLN A 94 10.95 -8.63 7.30
C GLN A 94 12.33 -8.17 7.79
N ALA A 95 13.35 -9.02 7.69
CA ALA A 95 14.71 -8.66 8.11
C ALA A 95 15.30 -7.49 7.31
N LYS A 96 15.02 -7.41 6.00
CA LYS A 96 15.44 -6.27 5.15
C LYS A 96 14.73 -4.98 5.55
N GLU A 97 13.43 -5.04 5.79
CA GLU A 97 12.64 -3.87 6.16
C GLU A 97 13.00 -3.35 7.56
N GLU A 98 13.25 -4.26 8.51
CA GLU A 98 13.76 -3.91 9.86
C GLU A 98 15.14 -3.23 9.78
N ALA A 99 16.02 -3.69 8.91
CA ALA A 99 17.30 -3.02 8.67
C ALA A 99 17.11 -1.63 8.03
N ALA A 100 16.23 -1.53 7.04
CA ALA A 100 15.93 -0.28 6.33
C ALA A 100 15.34 0.78 7.26
N ILE A 101 14.35 0.43 8.09
CA ILE A 101 13.73 1.39 9.01
C ILE A 101 14.74 1.87 10.06
N HIS A 102 15.66 1.00 10.49
CA HIS A 102 16.72 1.39 11.42
C HIS A 102 17.68 2.42 10.81
N GLU A 103 18.06 2.23 9.54
CA GLU A 103 18.90 3.18 8.80
C GLU A 103 18.18 4.53 8.61
N ILE A 104 16.93 4.50 8.15
CA ILE A 104 16.09 5.69 7.95
C ILE A 104 15.91 6.47 9.26
N ALA A 105 15.61 5.77 10.36
CA ALA A 105 15.44 6.39 11.67
C ALA A 105 16.75 7.03 12.18
N THR A 106 17.88 6.35 11.96
CA THR A 106 19.20 6.86 12.37
C THR A 106 19.56 8.15 11.64
N LEU A 107 19.27 8.23 10.33
CA LEU A 107 19.52 9.44 9.52
C LEU A 107 18.82 10.68 10.10
N LEU A 108 17.62 10.51 10.64
CA LEU A 108 16.77 11.59 11.14
C LEU A 108 17.00 11.94 12.62
N GLY A 109 17.84 11.18 13.33
CA GLY A 109 18.16 11.40 14.73
C GLY A 109 16.99 11.11 15.69
N PRO A 110 17.18 11.34 17.00
CA PRO A 110 16.35 10.72 18.04
C PRO A 110 14.91 11.24 18.13
N THR A 111 14.59 12.43 17.60
CA THR A 111 13.22 12.94 17.67
C THR A 111 12.39 12.42 16.49
N MET A 112 12.77 12.78 15.27
CA MET A 112 12.02 12.38 14.07
C MET A 112 12.23 10.91 13.73
N GLY A 113 13.45 10.38 13.90
CA GLY A 113 13.75 8.97 13.64
C GLY A 113 12.94 8.02 14.52
N ASN A 114 12.81 8.33 15.82
CA ASN A 114 11.96 7.54 16.71
C ASN A 114 10.48 7.63 16.34
N GLU A 115 10.01 8.77 15.85
CA GLU A 115 8.63 8.92 15.40
C GLU A 115 8.34 8.06 14.17
N ILE A 116 9.21 8.13 13.15
CA ILE A 116 9.07 7.31 11.92
C ILE A 116 9.15 5.83 12.24
N HIS A 117 10.15 5.39 13.02
CA HIS A 117 10.27 3.99 13.41
C HIS A 117 9.03 3.50 14.19
N ARG A 118 8.49 4.33 15.08
CA ARG A 118 7.27 3.99 15.84
C ARG A 118 6.06 3.87 14.92
N LEU A 119 5.89 4.79 13.97
CA LEU A 119 4.77 4.76 13.02
C LEU A 119 4.85 3.55 12.09
N TRP A 120 6.04 3.23 11.60
CA TRP A 120 6.27 2.06 10.76
C TRP A 120 5.96 0.76 11.52
N LEU A 121 6.48 0.62 12.74
CA LEU A 121 6.17 -0.54 13.58
C LEU A 121 4.68 -0.66 13.91
N GLU A 122 4.00 0.48 14.16
CA GLU A 122 2.57 0.52 14.42
C GLU A 122 1.75 0.02 13.21
N PHE A 123 2.16 0.43 11.99
CA PHE A 123 1.59 -0.06 10.74
C PHE A 123 1.79 -1.58 10.58
N GLU A 124 3.02 -2.07 10.75
CA GLU A 124 3.35 -3.50 10.62
C GLU A 124 2.57 -4.37 11.63
N GLU A 125 2.37 -3.89 12.85
CA GLU A 125 1.64 -4.63 13.88
C GLU A 125 0.12 -4.70 13.64
N ARG A 126 -0.46 -3.74 12.92
CA ARG A 126 -1.90 -3.70 12.54
C ARG A 126 -2.88 -3.77 13.73
N LYS A 127 -2.47 -3.24 14.88
CA LYS A 127 -3.26 -3.31 16.13
C LYS A 127 -4.12 -2.08 16.36
N THR A 128 -3.62 -0.89 16.05
CA THR A 128 -4.32 0.39 16.30
C THR A 128 -5.39 0.65 15.24
N PRO A 129 -6.44 1.44 15.55
CA PRO A 129 -7.42 1.85 14.55
C PRO A 129 -6.79 2.52 13.33
N GLU A 130 -5.79 3.37 13.54
CA GLU A 130 -5.02 4.04 12.49
C GLU A 130 -4.30 3.03 11.59
N ALA A 131 -3.59 2.06 12.18
CA ALA A 131 -2.87 1.04 11.42
C ALA A 131 -3.80 0.10 10.65
N LYS A 132 -4.91 -0.31 11.26
CA LYS A 132 -5.94 -1.12 10.58
C LYS A 132 -6.54 -0.38 9.40
N LEU A 133 -6.81 0.92 9.56
CA LEU A 133 -7.35 1.75 8.49
C LEU A 133 -6.35 1.87 7.33
N ILE A 134 -5.09 2.24 7.59
CA ILE A 134 -4.10 2.37 6.51
C ILE A 134 -3.83 1.04 5.84
N TYR A 135 -3.74 -0.05 6.60
CA TYR A 135 -3.55 -1.38 6.02
C TYR A 135 -4.72 -1.80 5.11
N ALA A 136 -5.97 -1.52 5.51
CA ALA A 136 -7.13 -1.78 4.66
C ALA A 136 -7.15 -0.87 3.42
N LEU A 137 -6.86 0.43 3.58
CA LEU A 137 -6.85 1.38 2.48
C LEU A 137 -5.71 1.10 1.49
N ASP A 138 -4.53 0.68 1.93
CA ASP A 138 -3.41 0.27 1.07
C ASP A 138 -3.83 -0.84 0.08
N LYS A 139 -4.51 -1.87 0.60
CA LYS A 139 -5.04 -2.96 -0.23
C LYS A 139 -6.11 -2.49 -1.21
N LEU A 140 -7.03 -1.65 -0.75
CA LEU A 140 -8.11 -1.13 -1.59
C LEU A 140 -7.58 -0.18 -2.67
N GLU A 141 -6.63 0.67 -2.34
CA GLU A 141 -5.94 1.58 -3.27
C GLU A 141 -5.36 0.78 -4.44
N CYS A 142 -4.57 -0.26 -4.14
CA CYS A 142 -3.95 -1.12 -5.14
C CYS A 142 -5.01 -1.76 -6.07
N LYS A 143 -6.17 -2.16 -5.53
CA LYS A 143 -7.29 -2.69 -6.33
C LYS A 143 -7.99 -1.63 -7.17
N ILE A 144 -8.09 -0.39 -6.69
CA ILE A 144 -8.58 0.74 -7.51
C ILE A 144 -7.61 0.94 -8.68
N GLN A 145 -6.30 0.97 -8.44
CA GLN A 145 -5.29 1.16 -9.49
C GLN A 145 -5.35 0.04 -10.55
N HIS A 146 -5.49 -1.22 -10.13
CA HIS A 146 -5.71 -2.34 -11.06
C HIS A 146 -7.01 -2.19 -11.88
N ASN A 147 -8.09 -1.72 -11.26
CA ASN A 147 -9.36 -1.47 -11.97
C ASN A 147 -9.23 -0.39 -13.04
N GLU A 148 -8.33 0.57 -12.88
CA GLU A 148 -8.06 1.64 -13.86
C GLU A 148 -7.05 1.25 -14.96
N ALA A 149 -6.14 0.32 -14.68
CA ALA A 149 -5.17 -0.22 -15.65
C ALA A 149 -5.85 -0.95 -16.84
N ASP A 150 -5.11 -1.40 -17.85
CA ASP A 150 -5.66 -2.40 -18.77
C ASP A 150 -5.79 -3.77 -18.08
N ILE A 151 -6.77 -4.59 -18.45
CA ILE A 151 -6.89 -5.95 -17.88
C ILE A 151 -5.75 -6.88 -18.34
N SER A 152 -5.05 -6.54 -19.42
CA SER A 152 -3.87 -7.28 -19.88
C SER A 152 -2.72 -7.24 -18.87
N THR A 153 -2.68 -6.24 -17.99
CA THR A 153 -1.64 -6.13 -16.95
C THR A 153 -1.93 -7.03 -15.74
N TRP A 154 -3.15 -7.60 -15.65
CA TRP A 154 -3.54 -8.44 -14.54
C TRP A 154 -2.99 -9.87 -14.72
N ASN A 155 -2.28 -10.36 -13.72
CA ASN A 155 -1.86 -11.75 -13.63
C ASN A 155 -3.05 -12.68 -13.28
N GLU A 156 -2.83 -13.99 -13.34
CA GLU A 156 -3.91 -14.97 -13.09
C GLU A 156 -4.44 -14.90 -11.65
N LEU A 157 -3.55 -14.66 -10.68
CA LEU A 157 -3.94 -14.51 -9.28
C LEU A 157 -4.79 -13.24 -9.09
N GLU A 158 -4.46 -12.14 -9.75
CA GLU A 158 -5.23 -10.89 -9.67
C GLU A 158 -6.62 -11.03 -10.27
N LYS A 159 -6.74 -11.78 -11.37
CA LYS A 159 -8.04 -12.15 -11.96
C LYS A 159 -8.83 -13.05 -11.01
N ALA A 160 -8.18 -14.01 -10.34
CA ALA A 160 -8.81 -14.90 -9.36
C ALA A 160 -9.21 -14.18 -8.06
N LEU A 161 -8.38 -13.23 -7.60
CA LEU A 161 -8.58 -12.36 -6.43
C LEU A 161 -9.51 -11.17 -6.73
N SER A 162 -10.26 -11.21 -7.83
CA SER A 162 -11.48 -10.39 -8.02
C SER A 162 -12.67 -10.89 -7.19
N ILE A 163 -12.48 -12.05 -6.54
CA ILE A 163 -13.32 -12.64 -5.51
C ILE A 163 -12.46 -12.63 -4.26
N ASP A 164 -12.73 -11.72 -3.34
CA ASP A 164 -11.88 -11.58 -2.15
C ASP A 164 -12.21 -12.65 -1.11
N TRP A 165 -11.17 -13.19 -0.48
CA TRP A 165 -11.27 -14.28 0.50
C TRP A 165 -10.99 -13.82 1.95
N GLU A 166 -10.68 -12.54 2.16
CA GLU A 166 -10.36 -11.95 3.48
C GLU A 166 -11.51 -11.08 4.02
N ASP A 167 -12.62 -11.73 4.37
CA ASP A 167 -13.87 -11.04 4.73
C ASP A 167 -13.73 -10.12 5.95
N ASP A 168 -12.85 -10.45 6.91
CA ASP A 168 -12.75 -9.73 8.18
C ASP A 168 -11.90 -8.45 8.14
N LEU A 169 -11.09 -8.23 7.11
CA LEU A 169 -10.19 -7.07 7.05
C LEU A 169 -10.96 -5.74 7.05
N TYR A 170 -12.12 -5.71 6.41
CA TYR A 170 -12.90 -4.48 6.19
C TYR A 170 -14.10 -4.32 7.12
N ASN A 171 -14.41 -5.36 7.92
CA ASN A 171 -15.61 -5.46 8.74
C ASN A 171 -15.63 -4.49 9.94
N PHE A 172 -14.54 -3.78 10.21
CA PHE A 172 -14.45 -2.84 11.32
C PHE A 172 -15.18 -1.51 11.08
N ASP A 173 -15.50 -1.16 9.82
CA ASP A 173 -16.17 0.09 9.46
C ASP A 173 -17.05 -0.09 8.21
N LYS A 174 -18.31 0.36 8.29
CA LYS A 174 -19.28 0.18 7.20
C LYS A 174 -18.93 0.95 5.93
N THR A 175 -18.26 2.09 6.06
CA THR A 175 -17.84 2.90 4.90
C THR A 175 -16.70 2.22 4.17
N ILE A 176 -15.75 1.63 4.91
CA ILE A 176 -14.67 0.83 4.34
C ILE A 176 -15.23 -0.42 3.65
N LEU A 177 -16.19 -1.10 4.28
CA LEU A 177 -16.88 -2.24 3.68
C LEU A 177 -17.60 -1.87 2.38
N ALA A 178 -18.32 -0.74 2.36
CA ALA A 178 -19.01 -0.25 1.17
C ALA A 178 -18.04 0.15 0.04
N LEU A 179 -16.90 0.77 0.39
CA LEU A 179 -15.84 1.08 -0.57
C LEU A 179 -15.28 -0.19 -1.20
N ARG A 180 -14.94 -1.19 -0.38
CA ARG A 180 -14.52 -2.52 -0.84
C ARG A 180 -15.51 -3.13 -1.81
N ASP A 181 -16.79 -3.18 -1.46
CA ASP A 181 -17.85 -3.78 -2.29
C ASP A 181 -17.91 -3.13 -3.67
N HIS A 182 -17.84 -1.80 -3.71
CA HIS A 182 -17.84 -1.06 -4.96
C HIS A 182 -16.62 -1.38 -5.84
N ILE A 183 -15.44 -1.51 -5.24
CA ILE A 183 -14.20 -1.87 -5.93
C ILE A 183 -14.31 -3.27 -6.51
N TYR A 184 -14.81 -4.25 -5.74
CA TYR A 184 -14.94 -5.63 -6.22
C TYR A 184 -16.02 -5.81 -7.27
N GLU A 185 -17.15 -5.13 -7.15
CA GLU A 185 -18.13 -5.09 -8.25
C GLU A 185 -17.50 -4.58 -9.54
N THR A 186 -16.63 -3.56 -9.44
CA THR A 186 -15.92 -3.00 -10.60
C THR A 186 -14.94 -4.02 -11.19
N SER A 187 -14.16 -4.71 -10.34
CA SER A 187 -13.26 -5.77 -10.77
C SER A 187 -14.00 -6.91 -11.48
N GLN A 188 -15.11 -7.39 -10.91
CA GLN A 188 -15.91 -8.47 -11.50
C GLN A 188 -16.51 -8.07 -12.83
N LYS A 189 -17.05 -6.85 -12.96
CA LYS A 189 -17.58 -6.32 -14.22
C LYS A 189 -16.49 -6.27 -15.29
N LYS A 190 -15.27 -5.85 -14.94
CA LYS A 190 -14.13 -5.77 -15.86
C LYS A 190 -13.68 -7.16 -16.34
N VAL A 191 -13.52 -8.12 -15.42
CA VAL A 191 -13.17 -9.51 -15.73
C VAL A 191 -14.23 -10.16 -16.62
N LYS A 192 -15.51 -10.00 -16.27
CA LYS A 192 -16.63 -10.53 -17.08
C LYS A 192 -16.61 -9.96 -18.50
N THR A 193 -16.47 -8.65 -18.63
CA THR A 193 -16.43 -7.96 -19.94
C THR A 193 -15.27 -8.46 -20.80
N HIS A 194 -14.09 -8.66 -20.22
CA HIS A 194 -12.93 -9.21 -20.94
C HIS A 194 -13.22 -10.60 -21.50
N TYR A 195 -13.77 -11.50 -20.69
CA TYR A 195 -14.09 -12.86 -21.13
C TYR A 195 -15.29 -12.94 -22.08
N GLU A 196 -16.21 -11.96 -22.06
CA GLU A 196 -17.26 -11.84 -23.06
C GLU A 196 -16.70 -11.42 -24.42
N ASN A 197 -15.70 -10.54 -24.44
CA ASN A 197 -15.03 -10.06 -25.65
C ASN A 197 -13.96 -11.03 -26.19
N CYS A 198 -13.35 -11.84 -25.31
CA CYS A 198 -12.32 -12.83 -25.64
C CYS A 198 -12.70 -14.21 -25.07
N PRO A 199 -13.74 -14.88 -25.61
CA PRO A 199 -14.28 -16.12 -25.05
C PRO A 199 -13.28 -17.30 -25.08
N GLU A 200 -12.29 -17.26 -25.97
CA GLU A 200 -11.19 -18.22 -26.05
C GLU A 200 -10.22 -18.19 -24.86
N ASN A 201 -10.24 -17.11 -24.07
CA ASN A 201 -9.40 -16.96 -22.87
C ASN A 201 -10.12 -17.36 -21.57
N LYS A 202 -11.37 -17.82 -21.62
CA LYS A 202 -12.11 -18.22 -20.41
C LYS A 202 -11.43 -19.42 -19.72
N PRO A 203 -11.21 -19.38 -18.40
CA PRO A 203 -10.81 -20.57 -17.66
C PRO A 203 -11.90 -21.65 -17.78
N ALA A 204 -11.46 -22.90 -17.90
CA ALA A 204 -12.31 -24.08 -18.09
C ALA A 204 -13.17 -24.42 -16.86
#